data_AF-A0A814ICE5-F1
#
_entry.id   AF-A0A814ICE5-F1
#
_cell.length_a   1.000
_cell.length_b   1.000
_cell.length_c   1.000
_cell.angle_alpha   90.00
_cell.angle_beta   90.00
_cell.angle_gamma   90.00
#
_symmetry.space_group_name_H-M   'P 1'
#
loop_
_entity.id
_entity.type
_entity.pdbx_description
1 polymer ?
#
loop_
_entity_poly.entity_id
_entity_poly.type
_entity_poly.pdbx_seq_one_letter_code
_entity_poly.pdbx_strand_id
1 'polypeptide(L)'
;MYDNSTYGCNITNPMNEQQKSMYSHIPPLLIKLRQQMISYPNDYFQGRGIVLTVGPNQMSLAKVNLKMIEHSRTRLSVQIWYSSTTISHKNMIKLFKHAPRVNLSVCCFHTAQCRTYQKTWQLNTTHVYKPSTTNLAKNFPYKPAAILSATFAEVLFLDSDAYVTRDPEELFLLDPMYLKFGALFYPDAHISRQDSIVWQLFNTSCGKQEYEFDSAAILVNKERVWNGLYMTKLMNDNPKIFYNSISDGDKDTFRFGFRYINVKYYLVMVPCSTGRFNGTHFCGWTLCKTDSLAQHIYINHVHIFKYEGIKYQPNNLGYTRIALGNPNNNSFFFEHCRLGKQHTSCFHITTKPNPQITQDNCYKGIALSAEIENREYQLNESLLYEQSRNNQIIMSKTNNLMSNFVNNLLRYPKQGSEW
;
A
#
# COMPACT_ATOMS: atom_id res chain seq x y z
N MET A 1 2.25 23.40 11.53
CA MET A 1 1.30 22.27 11.60
C MET A 1 1.98 20.90 11.66
N TYR A 2 3.32 20.83 11.69
CA TYR A 2 4.10 19.61 11.87
C TYR A 2 5.03 19.86 13.06
N ASP A 3 4.50 19.75 14.27
CA ASP A 3 5.34 19.80 15.46
C ASP A 3 5.55 18.36 15.95
N ASN A 4 6.77 17.87 15.82
CA ASN A 4 7.17 16.52 16.26
C ASN A 4 7.51 16.47 17.77
N SER A 5 7.18 17.51 18.53
CA SER A 5 7.65 17.68 19.91
C SER A 5 6.89 16.86 20.96
N THR A 6 5.70 16.30 20.67
CA THR A 6 4.86 15.65 21.69
C THR A 6 4.48 14.21 21.35
N TYR A 7 5.04 13.27 22.14
CA TYR A 7 4.76 11.82 22.11
C TYR A 7 3.51 11.42 22.92
N GLY A 8 2.61 12.36 23.21
CA GLY A 8 1.40 12.14 24.01
C GLY A 8 0.11 12.35 23.23
N CYS A 9 -0.73 11.31 23.17
CA CYS A 9 -2.10 11.41 22.67
C CYS A 9 -2.93 12.35 23.54
N ASN A 10 -3.27 13.54 23.03
CA ASN A 10 -3.98 14.57 23.79
C ASN A 10 -5.35 14.86 23.14
N ILE A 11 -6.27 13.89 23.22
CA ILE A 11 -7.68 14.05 22.77
C ILE A 11 -8.38 15.20 23.50
N THR A 12 -7.89 15.54 24.70
CA THR A 12 -8.45 16.58 25.58
C THR A 12 -8.05 18.00 25.21
N ASN A 13 -7.09 18.23 24.31
CA ASN A 13 -6.79 19.58 23.85
C ASN A 13 -7.94 20.07 22.93
N PRO A 14 -8.74 21.06 23.36
CA PRO A 14 -9.82 21.55 22.53
C PRO A 14 -9.26 22.21 21.27
N MET A 15 -9.95 22.04 20.14
CA MET A 15 -9.68 22.80 18.92
C MET A 15 -9.65 24.30 19.25
N ASN A 16 -8.65 25.03 18.73
CA ASN A 16 -8.67 26.49 18.81
C ASN A 16 -9.77 27.07 17.90
N GLU A 17 -10.11 28.35 18.05
CA GLU A 17 -11.22 28.96 17.30
C GLU A 17 -11.03 28.92 15.78
N GLN A 18 -9.79 29.06 15.30
CA GLN A 18 -9.48 28.95 13.88
C GLN A 18 -9.75 27.53 13.35
N GLN A 19 -9.34 26.51 14.11
CA GLN A 19 -9.57 25.10 13.81
C GLN A 19 -11.07 24.76 13.83
N LYS A 20 -11.80 25.19 14.87
CA LYS A 20 -13.26 25.00 14.96
C LYS A 20 -13.97 25.57 13.74
N SER A 21 -13.63 26.81 13.36
CA SER A 21 -14.19 27.45 12.17
C SER A 21 -13.86 26.67 10.90
N MET A 22 -12.59 26.35 10.69
CA MET A 22 -12.09 25.65 9.50
C MET A 22 -12.73 24.27 9.31
N TYR A 23 -12.93 23.51 10.39
CA TYR A 23 -13.33 22.09 10.32
C TYR A 23 -14.77 21.80 10.76
N SER A 24 -15.53 22.83 11.14
CA SER A 24 -16.95 22.74 11.58
C SER A 24 -17.86 21.97 10.61
N HIS A 25 -17.55 22.01 9.31
CA HIS A 25 -18.34 21.39 8.26
C HIS A 25 -18.09 19.87 8.11
N ILE A 26 -17.05 19.31 8.73
CA ILE A 26 -16.68 17.89 8.55
C ILE A 26 -17.63 16.93 9.27
N PRO A 27 -17.92 17.08 10.58
CA PRO A 27 -18.85 16.18 11.26
C PRO A 27 -20.23 16.05 10.58
N PRO A 28 -20.93 17.14 10.18
CA PRO A 28 -22.21 17.01 9.47
C PRO A 28 -22.04 16.39 8.08
N LEU A 29 -20.92 16.65 7.39
CA LEU A 29 -20.62 15.97 6.12
C LEU A 29 -20.48 14.46 6.31
N LEU A 30 -19.73 14.00 7.33
CA LEU A 30 -19.53 12.58 7.59
C LEU A 30 -20.87 11.85 7.83
N ILE A 31 -21.81 12.48 8.54
CA ILE A 31 -23.18 11.96 8.72
C ILE A 31 -23.90 11.85 7.37
N LYS A 32 -23.83 12.90 6.54
CA LYS A 32 -24.43 12.89 5.19
C LYS A 32 -23.81 11.84 4.27
N LEU A 33 -22.50 11.60 4.36
CA LEU A 33 -21.84 10.54 3.60
C LEU A 33 -22.32 9.17 4.08
N ARG A 34 -22.39 8.94 5.38
CA ARG A 34 -22.90 7.66 5.94
C ARG A 34 -24.32 7.33 5.47
N GLN A 35 -25.18 8.33 5.30
CA GLN A 35 -26.54 8.16 4.77
C GLN A 35 -26.61 7.73 3.30
N GLN A 36 -25.52 7.88 2.52
CA GLN A 36 -25.44 7.47 1.11
C GLN A 36 -24.94 6.02 0.94
N MET A 37 -24.57 5.36 2.03
CA MET A 37 -24.08 3.99 1.98
C MET A 37 -25.21 3.03 1.63
N ILE A 38 -24.89 2.04 0.80
CA ILE A 38 -25.80 0.96 0.43
C ILE A 38 -25.32 -0.35 1.04
N SER A 39 -26.23 -1.31 1.16
CA SER A 39 -25.89 -2.67 1.62
C SER A 39 -25.01 -3.40 0.61
N TYR A 40 -24.23 -4.36 1.09
CA TYR A 40 -23.43 -5.24 0.24
C TYR A 40 -24.34 -6.05 -0.70
N PRO A 41 -24.10 -6.05 -2.03
CA PRO A 41 -24.90 -6.81 -2.98
C PRO A 41 -24.44 -8.28 -3.02
N ASN A 42 -25.06 -9.12 -2.18
CA ASN A 42 -24.69 -10.54 -1.98
C ASN A 42 -24.58 -11.35 -3.28
N ASP A 43 -25.46 -11.10 -4.26
CA ASP A 43 -25.55 -11.90 -5.49
C ASP A 43 -24.64 -11.41 -6.63
N TYR A 44 -23.87 -10.33 -6.41
CA TYR A 44 -23.09 -9.69 -7.48
C TYR A 44 -21.60 -10.02 -7.44
N PHE A 45 -20.99 -10.05 -6.26
CA PHE A 45 -19.55 -10.24 -6.11
C PHE A 45 -19.23 -11.69 -5.79
N GLN A 46 -18.21 -12.26 -6.46
CA GLN A 46 -17.85 -13.67 -6.26
C GLN A 46 -16.36 -13.93 -6.43
N GLY A 47 -15.85 -14.93 -5.72
CA GLY A 47 -14.47 -15.39 -5.84
C GLY A 47 -13.43 -14.35 -5.41
N ARG A 48 -12.18 -14.64 -5.76
CA ARG A 48 -11.00 -13.87 -5.36
C ARG A 48 -10.27 -13.33 -6.58
N GLY A 49 -9.67 -12.16 -6.46
CA GLY A 49 -8.85 -11.65 -7.54
C GLY A 49 -7.98 -10.46 -7.17
N ILE A 50 -7.08 -10.16 -8.09
CA ILE A 50 -6.17 -9.02 -8.00
C ILE A 50 -6.78 -7.85 -8.75
N VAL A 51 -6.75 -6.66 -8.14
CA VAL A 51 -7.27 -5.43 -8.72
C VAL A 51 -6.14 -4.42 -8.88
N LEU A 52 -6.03 -3.84 -10.06
CA LEU A 52 -5.08 -2.77 -10.37
C LEU A 52 -5.83 -1.54 -10.87
N THR A 53 -5.24 -0.37 -10.69
CA THR A 53 -5.58 0.85 -11.44
C THR A 53 -4.43 1.25 -12.34
N VAL A 54 -4.72 1.65 -13.58
CA VAL A 54 -3.70 2.08 -14.53
C VAL A 54 -4.10 3.39 -15.21
N GLY A 55 -3.25 4.41 -15.02
CA GLY A 55 -3.27 5.67 -15.74
C GLY A 55 -2.19 5.75 -16.84
N PRO A 56 -2.11 6.89 -17.56
CA PRO A 56 -1.22 7.06 -18.72
C PRO A 56 0.26 6.82 -18.39
N ASN A 57 0.74 7.32 -17.25
CA ASN A 57 2.15 7.22 -16.84
C ASN A 57 2.49 5.92 -16.12
N GLN A 58 1.53 5.01 -15.96
CA GLN A 58 1.68 3.77 -15.18
C GLN A 58 1.77 2.52 -16.07
N MET A 59 1.70 2.67 -17.39
CA MET A 59 1.68 1.53 -18.33
C MET A 59 2.94 0.65 -18.24
N SER A 60 4.12 1.23 -18.06
CA SER A 60 5.37 0.47 -17.90
C SER A 60 5.38 -0.33 -16.59
N LEU A 61 4.97 0.30 -15.49
CA LEU A 61 4.85 -0.31 -14.18
C LEU A 61 3.81 -1.45 -14.19
N ALA A 62 2.64 -1.21 -14.80
CA ALA A 62 1.60 -2.22 -14.94
C ALA A 62 2.06 -3.46 -15.74
N LYS A 63 2.88 -3.28 -16.78
CA LYS A 63 3.48 -4.40 -17.53
C LYS A 63 4.38 -5.25 -16.63
N VAL A 64 5.27 -4.60 -15.87
CA VAL A 64 6.13 -5.29 -14.89
C VAL A 64 5.28 -6.01 -13.85
N ASN A 65 4.24 -5.36 -13.34
CA ASN A 65 3.33 -5.94 -12.36
C ASN A 65 2.67 -7.23 -12.87
N LEU A 66 2.09 -7.18 -14.06
CA LEU A 66 1.50 -8.35 -14.70
C LEU A 66 2.51 -9.47 -14.93
N LYS A 67 3.78 -9.16 -15.20
CA LYS A 67 4.84 -10.17 -15.31
C LYS A 67 5.22 -10.80 -13.98
N MET A 68 5.23 -10.01 -12.91
CA MET A 68 5.46 -10.54 -11.57
C MET A 68 4.30 -11.45 -11.14
N ILE A 69 3.06 -11.06 -11.45
CA ILE A 69 1.87 -11.91 -11.25
C ILE A 69 1.95 -13.19 -12.11
N GLU A 70 2.33 -13.08 -13.38
CA GLU A 70 2.51 -14.25 -14.26
C GLU A 70 3.58 -15.21 -13.71
N HIS A 71 4.66 -14.67 -13.15
CA HIS A 71 5.76 -15.45 -12.58
C HIS A 71 5.42 -16.11 -11.26
N SER A 72 4.54 -15.51 -10.45
CA SER A 72 4.07 -16.13 -9.20
C SER A 72 3.22 -17.38 -9.43
N ARG A 73 2.75 -17.59 -10.68
CA ARG A 73 1.91 -18.72 -11.10
C ARG A 73 0.58 -18.82 -10.34
N THR A 74 0.15 -17.71 -9.75
CA THR A 74 -1.14 -17.61 -9.07
C THR A 74 -2.29 -17.93 -10.02
N ARG A 75 -3.36 -18.51 -9.47
CA ARG A 75 -4.61 -18.77 -10.21
C ARG A 75 -5.60 -17.61 -10.11
N LEU A 76 -5.28 -16.60 -9.31
CA LEU A 76 -6.13 -15.43 -9.15
C LEU A 76 -6.29 -14.68 -10.48
N SER A 77 -7.53 -14.31 -10.76
CA SER A 77 -7.85 -13.48 -11.93
C SER A 77 -7.47 -12.03 -11.65
N VAL A 78 -7.07 -11.30 -12.69
CA VAL A 78 -6.67 -9.89 -12.59
C VAL A 78 -7.71 -9.00 -13.27
N GLN A 79 -8.19 -7.98 -12.57
CA GLN A 79 -9.00 -6.89 -13.13
C GLN A 79 -8.26 -5.57 -13.06
N ILE A 80 -8.00 -4.99 -14.23
CA ILE A 80 -7.43 -3.64 -14.33
C ILE A 80 -8.54 -2.64 -14.59
N TRP A 81 -8.65 -1.65 -13.73
CA TRP A 81 -9.58 -0.54 -13.88
C TRP A 81 -8.89 0.71 -14.42
N TYR A 82 -9.52 1.37 -15.38
CA TYR A 82 -8.96 2.58 -15.99
C TYR A 82 -10.03 3.62 -16.33
N SER A 83 -9.60 4.87 -16.47
CA SER A 83 -10.43 5.95 -16.98
C SER A 83 -10.16 6.18 -18.46
N SER A 84 -11.22 6.04 -19.29
CA SER A 84 -11.19 6.38 -20.70
C SER A 84 -10.91 7.86 -21.00
N THR A 85 -11.02 8.75 -20.02
CA THR A 85 -10.63 10.17 -20.18
C THR A 85 -9.12 10.38 -20.08
N THR A 86 -8.40 9.42 -19.51
CA THR A 86 -6.95 9.53 -19.25
C THR A 86 -6.10 8.57 -20.09
N ILE A 87 -6.65 7.41 -20.45
CA ILE A 87 -5.97 6.41 -21.26
C ILE A 87 -6.96 5.70 -22.19
N SER A 88 -6.56 5.52 -23.45
CA SER A 88 -7.41 4.90 -24.46
C SER A 88 -7.57 3.39 -24.22
N HIS A 89 -8.76 2.86 -24.55
CA HIS A 89 -9.01 1.42 -24.53
C HIS A 89 -7.98 0.64 -25.37
N LYS A 90 -7.56 1.20 -26.52
CA LYS A 90 -6.55 0.61 -27.40
C LYS A 90 -5.21 0.38 -26.69
N ASN A 91 -4.81 1.26 -25.76
CA ASN A 91 -3.59 1.06 -24.98
C ASN A 91 -3.76 -0.03 -23.91
N MET A 92 -4.92 -0.10 -23.27
CA MET A 92 -5.21 -1.10 -22.23
C MET A 92 -5.20 -2.53 -22.79
N ILE A 93 -5.80 -2.75 -23.96
CA ILE A 93 -5.83 -4.09 -24.57
C ILE A 93 -4.46 -4.60 -25.01
N LYS A 94 -3.44 -3.73 -25.15
CA LYS A 94 -2.05 -4.16 -25.41
C LYS A 94 -1.48 -5.00 -24.27
N LEU A 95 -2.01 -4.85 -23.04
CA LEU A 95 -1.56 -5.62 -21.88
C LEU A 95 -1.85 -7.12 -21.99
N PHE A 96 -2.88 -7.54 -22.75
CA PHE A 96 -3.18 -8.97 -22.94
C PHE A 96 -2.03 -9.73 -23.61
N LYS A 97 -1.38 -9.13 -24.61
CA LYS A 97 -0.21 -9.73 -25.27
C LYS A 97 0.98 -9.81 -24.33
N HIS A 98 0.99 -8.99 -23.28
CA HIS A 98 2.13 -8.86 -22.39
C HIS A 98 2.20 -10.01 -21.39
N ALA A 99 1.09 -10.37 -20.75
CA ALA A 99 1.03 -11.46 -19.78
C ALA A 99 -0.03 -12.49 -20.20
N PRO A 100 0.24 -13.28 -21.27
CA PRO A 100 -0.76 -14.16 -21.88
C PRO A 100 -1.22 -15.31 -20.97
N ARG A 101 -0.48 -15.65 -19.91
CA ARG A 101 -0.86 -16.71 -18.96
C ARG A 101 -1.66 -16.19 -17.77
N VAL A 102 -1.80 -14.86 -17.63
CA VAL A 102 -2.63 -14.26 -16.60
C VAL A 102 -4.07 -14.22 -17.09
N ASN A 103 -5.03 -14.66 -16.25
CA ASN A 103 -6.45 -14.45 -16.52
C ASN A 103 -6.81 -12.97 -16.32
N LEU A 104 -6.51 -12.17 -17.35
CA LEU A 104 -6.57 -10.72 -17.31
C LEU A 104 -7.84 -10.19 -17.98
N SER A 105 -8.51 -9.28 -17.27
CA SER A 105 -9.55 -8.41 -17.82
C SER A 105 -9.26 -6.95 -17.56
N VAL A 106 -9.66 -6.09 -18.49
CA VAL A 106 -9.58 -4.62 -18.36
C VAL A 106 -10.99 -4.04 -18.37
N CYS A 107 -11.28 -3.16 -17.42
CA CYS A 107 -12.60 -2.61 -17.15
C CYS A 107 -12.56 -1.08 -17.14
N CYS A 108 -13.53 -0.45 -17.79
CA CYS A 108 -13.62 1.01 -17.90
C CYS A 108 -14.65 1.56 -16.92
N PHE A 109 -14.26 2.52 -16.08
CA PHE A 109 -15.19 3.20 -15.16
C PHE A 109 -16.35 3.89 -15.88
N HIS A 110 -16.10 4.50 -17.04
CA HIS A 110 -17.09 5.33 -17.72
C HIS A 110 -18.18 4.52 -18.41
N THR A 111 -17.78 3.45 -19.09
CA THR A 111 -18.66 2.64 -19.92
C THR A 111 -19.15 1.39 -19.22
N ALA A 112 -18.63 1.05 -18.03
CA ALA A 112 -18.87 -0.23 -17.33
C ALA A 112 -18.51 -1.48 -18.16
N GLN A 113 -17.78 -1.30 -19.26
CA GLN A 113 -17.40 -2.39 -20.13
C GLN A 113 -16.12 -3.05 -19.64
N CYS A 114 -16.15 -4.38 -19.56
CA CYS A 114 -14.97 -5.19 -19.29
C CYS A 114 -14.63 -6.06 -20.51
N ARG A 115 -13.35 -6.36 -20.65
CA ARG A 115 -12.82 -7.12 -21.79
C ARG A 115 -11.68 -8.02 -21.36
N THR A 116 -11.65 -9.24 -21.88
CA THR A 116 -10.48 -10.13 -21.93
C THR A 116 -9.94 -10.18 -23.37
N TYR A 117 -8.90 -10.97 -23.61
CA TYR A 117 -8.43 -11.21 -24.98
C TYR A 117 -9.53 -11.74 -25.91
N GLN A 118 -10.44 -12.57 -25.39
CA GLN A 118 -11.43 -13.30 -26.18
C GLN A 118 -12.84 -12.71 -26.10
N LYS A 119 -13.21 -12.08 -24.97
CA LYS A 119 -14.60 -11.72 -24.68
C LYS A 119 -14.71 -10.27 -24.23
N THR A 120 -15.80 -9.62 -24.60
CA THR A 120 -16.21 -8.32 -24.08
C THR A 120 -17.60 -8.46 -23.45
N TRP A 121 -17.85 -7.80 -22.33
CA TRP A 121 -19.16 -7.78 -21.67
C TRP A 121 -19.39 -6.44 -20.95
N GLN A 122 -20.65 -6.19 -20.58
CA GLN A 122 -21.04 -5.02 -19.79
C GLN A 122 -21.31 -5.43 -18.35
N LEU A 123 -20.84 -4.64 -17.40
CA LEU A 123 -21.18 -4.78 -15.98
C LEU A 123 -22.48 -4.04 -15.68
N ASN A 124 -23.11 -4.42 -14.56
CA ASN A 124 -24.22 -3.65 -14.04
C ASN A 124 -23.70 -2.30 -13.50
N THR A 125 -24.16 -1.21 -14.10
CA THR A 125 -23.69 0.15 -13.79
C THR A 125 -23.99 0.58 -12.36
N THR A 126 -24.97 -0.04 -11.68
CA THR A 126 -25.27 0.22 -10.26
C THR A 126 -24.13 -0.15 -9.33
N HIS A 127 -23.25 -1.07 -9.76
CA HIS A 127 -22.10 -1.55 -9.00
C HIS A 127 -20.77 -1.09 -9.60
N VAL A 128 -20.80 -0.10 -10.51
CA VAL A 128 -19.61 0.57 -11.03
C VAL A 128 -19.48 1.94 -10.39
N TYR A 129 -18.55 2.05 -9.46
CA TYR A 129 -18.30 3.23 -8.65
C TYR A 129 -17.28 4.12 -9.34
N LYS A 130 -17.76 5.13 -10.07
CA LYS A 130 -16.89 6.12 -10.72
C LYS A 130 -16.23 7.02 -9.65
N PRO A 131 -14.92 7.28 -9.75
CA PRO A 131 -14.26 8.23 -8.87
C PRO A 131 -14.66 9.67 -9.21
N SER A 132 -14.87 10.50 -8.20
CA SER A 132 -15.02 11.94 -8.40
C SER A 132 -13.68 12.58 -8.74
N THR A 133 -13.54 13.10 -9.97
CA THR A 133 -12.27 13.70 -10.45
C THR A 133 -12.31 15.23 -10.56
N THR A 134 -13.33 15.88 -10.01
CA THR A 134 -13.48 17.34 -10.13
C THR A 134 -12.32 18.08 -9.45
N ASN A 135 -11.52 18.82 -10.25
CA ASN A 135 -10.41 19.68 -9.82
C ASN A 135 -9.31 18.98 -9.01
N LEU A 136 -8.85 17.82 -9.47
CA LEU A 136 -7.79 17.07 -8.78
C LEU A 136 -6.40 17.32 -9.36
N ALA A 137 -5.44 17.63 -8.48
CA ALA A 137 -4.01 17.49 -8.74
C ALA A 137 -3.50 16.04 -8.55
N LYS A 138 -4.28 15.18 -7.87
CA LYS A 138 -3.88 13.82 -7.45
C LYS A 138 -4.91 12.76 -7.90
N ASN A 139 -4.46 11.63 -8.47
CA ASN A 139 -5.30 10.55 -9.01
C ASN A 139 -5.64 9.44 -7.99
N PHE A 140 -5.67 9.75 -6.70
CA PHE A 140 -5.87 8.79 -5.63
C PHE A 140 -7.28 8.19 -5.46
N PRO A 141 -8.38 8.88 -5.83
CA PRO A 141 -9.74 8.33 -5.66
C PRO A 141 -10.03 7.06 -6.45
N TYR A 142 -9.19 6.72 -7.43
CA TYR A 142 -9.37 5.54 -8.29
C TYR A 142 -9.24 4.22 -7.55
N LYS A 143 -8.45 4.12 -6.47
CA LYS A 143 -8.21 2.85 -5.78
C LYS A 143 -9.45 2.30 -5.07
N PRO A 144 -10.11 3.03 -4.15
CA PRO A 144 -11.33 2.53 -3.52
C PRO A 144 -12.46 2.33 -4.54
N ALA A 145 -12.54 3.19 -5.56
CA ALA A 145 -13.47 3.02 -6.68
C ALA A 145 -13.24 1.68 -7.42
N ALA A 146 -12.00 1.31 -7.72
CA ALA A 146 -11.66 0.05 -8.37
C ALA A 146 -11.98 -1.16 -7.50
N ILE A 147 -11.64 -1.12 -6.20
CA ILE A 147 -11.93 -2.21 -5.25
C ILE A 147 -13.44 -2.48 -5.18
N LEU A 148 -14.26 -1.43 -5.02
CA LEU A 148 -15.71 -1.58 -4.96
C LEU A 148 -16.29 -2.08 -6.28
N SER A 149 -15.77 -1.59 -7.42
CA SER A 149 -16.32 -1.92 -8.74
C SER A 149 -15.93 -3.30 -9.27
N ALA A 150 -14.76 -3.83 -8.84
CA ALA A 150 -14.28 -5.13 -9.25
C ALA A 150 -15.26 -6.24 -8.89
N THR A 151 -15.45 -7.25 -9.75
CA THR A 151 -16.49 -8.28 -9.56
C THR A 151 -16.12 -9.35 -8.52
N PHE A 152 -14.93 -9.25 -7.92
CA PHE A 152 -14.46 -10.20 -6.90
C PHE A 152 -15.14 -9.94 -5.55
N ALA A 153 -15.45 -10.98 -4.77
CA ALA A 153 -15.88 -10.83 -3.39
C ALA A 153 -14.69 -10.50 -2.47
N GLU A 154 -13.54 -11.09 -2.76
CA GLU A 154 -12.29 -10.88 -2.04
C GLU A 154 -11.23 -10.30 -2.99
N VAL A 155 -10.63 -9.18 -2.59
CA VAL A 155 -9.76 -8.36 -3.44
C VAL A 155 -8.40 -8.22 -2.80
N LEU A 156 -7.36 -8.51 -3.59
CA LEU A 156 -6.02 -7.97 -3.37
C LEU A 156 -5.83 -6.80 -4.33
N PHE A 157 -5.91 -5.58 -3.82
CA PHE A 157 -5.55 -4.40 -4.60
C PHE A 157 -4.03 -4.22 -4.59
N LEU A 158 -3.46 -3.90 -5.74
CA LEU A 158 -2.06 -3.50 -5.88
C LEU A 158 -1.97 -2.19 -6.68
N ASP A 159 -1.13 -1.27 -6.22
CA ASP A 159 -0.67 -0.17 -7.06
C ASP A 159 0.19 -0.70 -8.22
N SER A 160 0.32 0.09 -9.29
CA SER A 160 1.11 -0.30 -10.46
C SER A 160 2.57 -0.62 -10.14
N ASP A 161 3.11 -0.04 -9.07
CA ASP A 161 4.48 -0.19 -8.55
C ASP A 161 4.56 -1.06 -7.28
N ALA A 162 3.50 -1.81 -6.97
CA ALA A 162 3.45 -2.81 -5.91
C ALA A 162 3.39 -4.21 -6.51
N TYR A 163 4.45 -4.98 -6.31
CA TYR A 163 4.66 -6.20 -7.06
C TYR A 163 4.68 -7.43 -6.15
N VAL A 164 4.01 -8.49 -6.61
CA VAL A 164 4.03 -9.76 -5.87
C VAL A 164 5.39 -10.44 -5.96
N THR A 165 5.79 -11.08 -4.87
CA THR A 165 7.05 -11.84 -4.75
C THR A 165 6.84 -13.36 -4.70
N ARG A 166 5.59 -13.79 -4.51
CA ARG A 166 5.12 -15.19 -4.43
C ARG A 166 3.64 -15.25 -4.79
N ASP A 167 3.02 -16.43 -4.74
CA ASP A 167 1.59 -16.57 -4.98
C ASP A 167 0.79 -15.88 -3.87
N PRO A 168 0.08 -14.77 -4.16
CA PRO A 168 -0.70 -14.06 -3.15
C PRO A 168 -1.99 -14.79 -2.75
N GLU A 169 -2.38 -15.87 -3.43
CA GLU A 169 -3.56 -16.66 -3.05
C GLU A 169 -3.43 -17.22 -1.62
N GLU A 170 -2.20 -17.51 -1.19
CA GLU A 170 -1.90 -17.97 0.18
C GLU A 170 -2.35 -16.97 1.25
N LEU A 171 -2.31 -15.65 0.99
CA LEU A 171 -2.80 -14.65 1.95
C LEU A 171 -4.31 -14.79 2.23
N PHE A 172 -5.09 -15.15 1.21
CA PHE A 172 -6.53 -15.36 1.37
C PHE A 172 -6.85 -16.65 2.13
N LEU A 173 -6.01 -17.67 1.94
CA LEU A 173 -6.25 -19.03 2.42
C LEU A 173 -5.66 -19.29 3.80
N LEU A 174 -4.50 -18.71 4.10
CA LEU A 174 -3.65 -19.13 5.22
C LEU A 174 -3.38 -18.01 6.21
N ASP A 175 -3.52 -16.74 5.84
CA ASP A 175 -3.22 -15.64 6.77
C ASP A 175 -4.28 -15.58 7.90
N PRO A 176 -3.89 -15.81 9.16
CA PRO A 176 -4.85 -15.92 10.25
C PRO A 176 -5.56 -14.60 10.55
N MET A 177 -4.91 -13.46 10.32
CA MET A 177 -5.52 -12.15 10.56
C MET A 177 -6.45 -11.73 9.43
N TYR A 178 -6.17 -12.11 8.19
CA TYR A 178 -7.12 -11.98 7.11
C TYR A 178 -8.38 -12.79 7.39
N LEU A 179 -8.22 -14.07 7.72
CA LEU A 179 -9.34 -14.95 8.05
C LEU A 179 -10.14 -14.42 9.25
N LYS A 180 -9.49 -13.80 10.25
CA LYS A 180 -10.15 -13.22 11.42
C LYS A 180 -10.86 -11.89 11.16
N PHE A 181 -10.28 -10.98 10.40
CA PHE A 181 -10.78 -9.61 10.25
C PHE A 181 -11.43 -9.31 8.90
N GLY A 182 -11.11 -10.08 7.87
CA GLY A 182 -11.54 -9.82 6.49
C GLY A 182 -10.84 -8.60 5.86
N ALA A 183 -9.86 -7.99 6.52
CA ALA A 183 -9.08 -6.89 5.96
C ALA A 183 -7.65 -6.90 6.53
N LEU A 184 -6.66 -6.96 5.64
CA LEU A 184 -5.26 -6.67 5.94
C LEU A 184 -4.85 -5.36 5.28
N PHE A 185 -4.34 -4.45 6.11
CA PHE A 185 -3.62 -3.26 5.70
C PHE A 185 -2.17 -3.36 6.13
N TYR A 186 -1.34 -2.50 5.56
CA TYR A 186 0.09 -2.45 5.84
C TYR A 186 0.51 -1.05 6.29
N PRO A 187 1.52 -0.93 7.17
CA PRO A 187 2.02 0.37 7.59
C PRO A 187 2.81 1.05 6.46
N ASP A 188 2.65 2.37 6.37
CA ASP A 188 3.59 3.29 5.71
C ASP A 188 4.84 3.46 6.61
N ALA A 189 5.86 4.14 6.10
CA ALA A 189 6.98 4.63 6.90
C ALA A 189 6.56 5.69 7.93
N HIS A 190 5.44 6.37 7.68
CA HIS A 190 4.96 7.50 8.47
C HIS A 190 4.09 7.05 9.64
N ILE A 191 4.40 7.58 10.83
CA ILE A 191 3.54 7.48 12.01
C ILE A 191 2.62 8.68 12.05
N SER A 192 1.36 8.40 12.33
CA SER A 192 0.32 9.42 12.41
C SER A 192 0.56 10.35 13.59
N ARG A 193 0.23 11.61 13.38
CA ARG A 193 0.35 12.65 14.40
C ARG A 193 -0.58 12.36 15.57
N GLN A 194 -0.04 12.41 16.78
CA GLN A 194 -0.78 12.10 18.01
C GLN A 194 -1.68 13.24 18.49
N ASP A 195 -1.41 14.46 18.01
CA ASP A 195 -2.15 15.71 18.24
C ASP A 195 -3.16 16.01 17.11
N SER A 196 -3.47 15.02 16.27
CA SER A 196 -4.29 15.25 15.10
C SER A 196 -5.74 15.56 15.47
N ILE A 197 -6.21 16.75 15.07
CA ILE A 197 -7.61 17.19 15.10
C ILE A 197 -8.58 16.15 14.50
N VAL A 198 -8.06 15.31 13.60
CA VAL A 198 -8.76 14.19 12.98
C VAL A 198 -9.39 13.27 14.02
N TRP A 199 -8.74 12.99 15.16
CA TRP A 199 -9.33 12.11 16.17
C TRP A 199 -10.65 12.66 16.71
N GLN A 200 -10.74 13.98 16.90
CA GLN A 200 -11.95 14.67 17.32
C GLN A 200 -13.00 14.74 16.20
N LEU A 201 -12.57 15.01 14.96
CA LEU A 201 -13.48 15.15 13.81
C LEU A 201 -14.20 13.85 13.44
N PHE A 202 -13.51 12.72 13.57
CA PHE A 202 -14.03 11.40 13.21
C PHE A 202 -14.60 10.64 14.41
N ASN A 203 -14.64 11.25 15.61
CA ASN A 203 -15.14 10.66 16.85
C ASN A 203 -14.58 9.25 17.11
N THR A 204 -13.28 9.06 16.87
CA THR A 204 -12.57 7.78 17.07
C THR A 204 -11.58 7.92 18.21
N SER A 205 -11.27 6.80 18.87
CA SER A 205 -10.13 6.75 19.78
C SER A 205 -8.84 7.09 19.03
N CYS A 206 -7.99 7.89 19.68
CA CYS A 206 -6.67 8.20 19.18
C CYS A 206 -5.77 6.97 19.33
N GLY A 207 -5.12 6.59 18.23
CA GLY A 207 -4.08 5.58 18.22
C GLY A 207 -2.76 6.20 18.67
N LYS A 208 -2.26 5.81 19.85
CA LYS A 208 -0.88 6.15 20.23
C LYS A 208 0.07 5.50 19.23
N GLN A 209 0.92 6.29 18.58
CA GLN A 209 1.91 5.80 17.60
C GLN A 209 1.33 4.96 16.45
N GLU A 210 0.08 5.23 16.06
CA GLU A 210 -0.54 4.51 14.95
C GLU A 210 0.12 4.86 13.62
N TYR A 211 0.48 3.83 12.86
CA TYR A 211 1.01 4.00 11.51
C TYR A 211 -0.06 4.45 10.53
N GLU A 212 0.34 5.34 9.62
CA GLU A 212 -0.45 5.57 8.41
C GLU A 212 -0.47 4.28 7.57
N PHE A 213 -1.49 4.12 6.73
CA PHE A 213 -1.55 2.97 5.85
C PHE A 213 -0.69 3.19 4.62
N ASP A 214 -0.09 2.13 4.12
CA ASP A 214 0.44 2.06 2.77
C ASP A 214 -0.60 1.39 1.86
N SER A 215 -1.34 2.21 1.12
CA SER A 215 -2.40 1.75 0.21
C SER A 215 -1.89 1.21 -1.13
N ALA A 216 -0.58 0.98 -1.26
CA ALA A 216 -0.03 0.28 -2.42
C ALA A 216 -0.39 -1.20 -2.45
N ALA A 217 -0.78 -1.76 -1.30
CA ALA A 217 -1.32 -3.11 -1.17
C ALA A 217 -2.46 -3.13 -0.16
N ILE A 218 -3.62 -3.67 -0.55
CA ILE A 218 -4.79 -3.79 0.33
C ILE A 218 -5.44 -5.15 0.08
N LEU A 219 -5.64 -5.94 1.12
CA LEU A 219 -6.33 -7.24 1.04
C LEU A 219 -7.65 -7.17 1.80
N VAL A 220 -8.78 -7.36 1.13
CA VAL A 220 -10.11 -7.20 1.74
C VAL A 220 -11.11 -8.23 1.26
N ASN A 221 -11.96 -8.68 2.18
CA ASN A 221 -13.20 -9.39 1.89
C ASN A 221 -14.33 -8.36 1.91
N LYS A 222 -14.90 -8.05 0.75
CA LYS A 222 -15.84 -6.95 0.61
C LYS A 222 -17.12 -7.17 1.39
N GLU A 223 -17.62 -8.39 1.52
CA GLU A 223 -18.82 -8.67 2.31
C GLU A 223 -18.62 -8.24 3.76
N ARG A 224 -17.47 -8.62 4.34
CA ARG A 224 -17.15 -8.39 5.75
C ARG A 224 -16.83 -6.94 6.08
N VAL A 225 -16.23 -6.21 5.14
CA VAL A 225 -15.77 -4.83 5.38
C VAL A 225 -16.38 -3.80 4.43
N TRP A 226 -17.52 -4.13 3.81
CA TRP A 226 -18.20 -3.29 2.81
C TRP A 226 -18.37 -1.85 3.26
N ASN A 227 -18.86 -1.68 4.49
CA ASN A 227 -19.15 -0.38 5.06
C ASN A 227 -17.91 0.50 5.21
N GLY A 228 -16.77 -0.09 5.57
CA GLY A 228 -15.49 0.61 5.65
C GLY A 228 -15.03 1.08 4.27
N LEU A 229 -15.04 0.17 3.29
CA LEU A 229 -14.66 0.46 1.90
C LEU A 229 -15.55 1.53 1.25
N TYR A 230 -16.86 1.44 1.47
CA TYR A 230 -17.82 2.40 0.90
C TYR A 230 -17.64 3.79 1.50
N MET A 231 -17.46 3.88 2.82
CA MET A 231 -17.17 5.14 3.48
C MET A 231 -15.85 5.74 2.98
N THR A 232 -14.81 4.92 2.85
CA THR A 232 -13.53 5.35 2.25
C THR A 232 -13.76 5.92 0.85
N LYS A 233 -14.49 5.24 -0.03
CA LYS A 233 -14.81 5.76 -1.36
C LYS A 233 -15.52 7.11 -1.29
N LEU A 234 -16.53 7.25 -0.42
CA LEU A 234 -17.26 8.51 -0.27
C LEU A 234 -16.35 9.67 0.21
N MET A 235 -15.39 9.39 1.09
CA MET A 235 -14.37 10.37 1.48
C MET A 235 -13.49 10.76 0.28
N ASN A 236 -13.04 9.77 -0.51
CA ASN A 236 -12.21 10.03 -1.70
C ASN A 236 -12.96 10.79 -2.81
N ASP A 237 -14.29 10.71 -2.84
CA ASP A 237 -15.11 11.50 -3.76
C ASP A 237 -15.25 12.98 -3.35
N ASN A 238 -14.77 13.33 -2.15
CA ASN A 238 -14.75 14.69 -1.61
C ASN A 238 -13.29 15.18 -1.39
N PRO A 239 -12.42 15.09 -2.41
CA PRO A 239 -10.98 15.27 -2.22
C PRO A 239 -10.58 16.68 -1.77
N LYS A 240 -11.36 17.71 -2.10
CA LYS A 240 -11.11 19.08 -1.64
C LYS A 240 -11.15 19.21 -0.12
N ILE A 241 -11.93 18.36 0.55
CA ILE A 241 -12.09 18.37 2.01
C ILE A 241 -11.06 17.43 2.62
N PHE A 242 -11.00 16.19 2.13
CA PHE A 242 -10.17 15.16 2.75
C PHE A 242 -8.68 15.29 2.39
N TYR A 243 -8.30 15.73 1.19
CA TYR A 243 -6.87 15.80 0.80
C TYR A 243 -6.20 17.14 1.06
N ASN A 244 -6.97 18.22 1.18
CA ASN A 244 -6.37 19.55 1.40
C ASN A 244 -6.24 19.86 2.90
N SER A 245 -7.00 19.18 3.75
CA SER A 245 -7.16 19.61 5.14
C SER A 245 -7.06 18.48 6.17
N ILE A 246 -7.04 17.20 5.75
CA ILE A 246 -7.14 16.06 6.66
C ILE A 246 -6.09 14.97 6.38
N SER A 247 -5.79 14.70 5.11
CA SER A 247 -4.96 13.58 4.65
C SER A 247 -4.09 13.97 3.46
N ASP A 248 -3.00 13.25 3.23
CA ASP A 248 -2.18 13.38 2.03
C ASP A 248 -2.69 12.59 0.81
N GLY A 249 -3.76 11.79 0.93
CA GLY A 249 -4.34 11.04 -0.18
C GLY A 249 -5.33 9.94 0.23
N ASP A 250 -5.47 8.92 -0.63
CA ASP A 250 -6.37 7.80 -0.37
C ASP A 250 -5.93 6.97 0.86
N LYS A 251 -4.63 6.92 1.13
CA LYS A 251 -4.07 6.09 2.19
C LYS A 251 -4.70 6.31 3.57
N ASP A 252 -4.88 7.56 4.01
CA ASP A 252 -5.51 7.80 5.31
C ASP A 252 -7.03 7.66 5.26
N THR A 253 -7.66 7.86 4.10
CA THR A 253 -9.11 7.70 4.00
C THR A 253 -9.55 6.24 4.17
N PHE A 254 -8.69 5.25 3.86
CA PHE A 254 -8.93 3.85 4.25
C PHE A 254 -9.00 3.74 5.77
N ARG A 255 -7.99 4.25 6.45
CA ARG A 255 -7.92 4.23 7.91
C ARG A 255 -9.08 4.97 8.57
N PHE A 256 -9.33 6.21 8.18
CA PHE A 256 -10.37 7.05 8.76
C PHE A 256 -11.78 6.54 8.43
N GLY A 257 -12.00 6.02 7.22
CA GLY A 257 -13.28 5.41 6.83
C GLY A 257 -13.63 4.21 7.70
N PHE A 258 -12.67 3.30 7.89
CA PHE A 258 -12.87 2.12 8.73
C PHE A 258 -13.06 2.49 10.21
N ARG A 259 -12.26 3.43 10.73
CA ARG A 259 -12.41 3.92 12.12
C ARG A 259 -13.75 4.61 12.37
N TYR A 260 -14.17 5.51 11.48
CA TYR A 260 -15.41 6.26 11.63
C TYR A 260 -16.65 5.34 11.66
N ILE A 261 -16.66 4.28 10.85
CA ILE A 261 -17.77 3.32 10.80
C ILE A 261 -17.55 2.13 11.76
N ASN A 262 -16.46 2.15 12.55
CA ASN A 262 -16.10 1.10 13.50
C ASN A 262 -16.00 -0.31 12.86
N VAL A 263 -15.47 -0.38 11.64
CA VAL A 263 -15.16 -1.64 10.96
C VAL A 263 -13.76 -2.09 11.36
N LYS A 264 -13.68 -3.28 11.97
CA LYS A 264 -12.39 -3.84 12.41
C LYS A 264 -11.55 -4.28 11.21
N TYR A 265 -10.25 -4.08 11.33
CA TYR A 265 -9.23 -4.51 10.36
C TYR A 265 -7.98 -4.95 11.11
N TYR A 266 -7.05 -5.60 10.39
CA TYR A 266 -5.73 -5.88 10.91
C TYR A 266 -4.67 -5.08 10.15
N LEU A 267 -3.78 -4.42 10.89
CA LEU A 267 -2.61 -3.74 10.34
C LEU A 267 -1.38 -4.64 10.58
N VAL A 268 -0.71 -5.07 9.52
CA VAL A 268 0.46 -5.95 9.62
C VAL A 268 1.68 -5.13 10.05
N MET A 269 1.85 -4.99 11.35
CA MET A 269 2.87 -4.15 12.01
C MET A 269 4.28 -4.76 11.98
N VAL A 270 4.74 -5.15 10.79
CA VAL A 270 6.05 -5.77 10.59
C VAL A 270 6.85 -4.86 9.64
N PRO A 271 7.76 -4.02 10.17
CA PRO A 271 8.65 -3.21 9.34
C PRO A 271 9.50 -4.12 8.48
N CYS A 272 9.38 -3.93 7.17
CA CYS A 272 10.03 -4.77 6.19
C CYS A 272 10.56 -3.90 5.06
N SER A 273 11.83 -4.06 4.73
CA SER A 273 12.41 -3.48 3.52
C SER A 273 13.28 -4.50 2.79
N THR A 274 13.21 -4.48 1.46
CA THR A 274 14.15 -5.24 0.63
C THR A 274 15.14 -4.28 -0.01
N GLY A 275 16.41 -4.66 -0.02
CA GLY A 275 17.47 -3.78 -0.50
C GLY A 275 18.84 -4.42 -0.49
N ARG A 276 19.88 -3.58 -0.54
CA ARG A 276 21.27 -4.00 -0.62
C ARG A 276 22.01 -3.69 0.67
N PHE A 277 22.89 -4.59 1.07
CA PHE A 277 23.95 -4.30 2.04
C PHE A 277 25.26 -3.95 1.33
N ASN A 278 25.87 -2.82 1.68
CA ASN A 278 27.10 -2.34 1.05
C ASN A 278 28.38 -2.64 1.86
N GLY A 279 28.29 -3.47 2.89
CA GLY A 279 29.40 -3.82 3.78
C GLY A 279 29.33 -3.11 5.14
N THR A 280 28.81 -1.88 5.18
CA THR A 280 28.68 -1.10 6.42
C THR A 280 27.24 -0.77 6.79
N HIS A 281 26.35 -0.66 5.80
CA HIS A 281 24.95 -0.29 6.02
C HIS A 281 24.00 -1.04 5.07
N PHE A 282 22.76 -1.24 5.52
CA PHE A 282 21.65 -1.65 4.68
C PHE A 282 20.98 -0.43 4.03
N CYS A 283 20.80 -0.46 2.71
CA CYS A 283 19.99 0.50 1.94
C CYS A 283 18.80 -0.25 1.33
N GLY A 284 17.64 -0.07 1.92
CA GLY A 284 16.34 -0.55 1.45
C GLY A 284 15.84 0.24 0.25
N TRP A 285 15.26 -0.47 -0.72
CA TRP A 285 14.70 0.11 -1.95
C TRP A 285 13.17 -0.01 -2.02
N THR A 286 12.59 -0.85 -1.17
CA THR A 286 11.14 -1.10 -1.13
C THR A 286 10.61 -1.02 0.30
N LEU A 287 9.31 -0.78 0.41
CA LEU A 287 8.50 -1.20 1.56
C LEU A 287 7.95 -2.59 1.24
N CYS A 288 8.42 -3.64 1.92
CA CYS A 288 7.87 -4.97 1.73
C CYS A 288 6.70 -5.25 2.67
N LYS A 289 5.80 -6.12 2.23
CA LYS A 289 4.56 -6.50 2.90
C LYS A 289 4.58 -8.01 3.10
N THR A 290 4.46 -8.44 4.34
CA THR A 290 4.47 -9.85 4.74
C THR A 290 3.07 -10.39 5.00
N ASP A 291 2.94 -11.69 5.26
CA ASP A 291 1.80 -12.16 6.06
C ASP A 291 1.83 -11.59 7.49
N SER A 292 0.74 -11.76 8.21
CA SER A 292 0.57 -11.32 9.59
C SER A 292 1.47 -12.05 10.58
N LEU A 293 1.97 -13.23 10.24
CA LEU A 293 2.95 -13.98 11.04
C LEU A 293 4.39 -13.62 10.68
N ALA A 294 4.62 -12.67 9.77
CA ALA A 294 5.92 -12.30 9.21
C ALA A 294 6.76 -13.49 8.70
N GLN A 295 6.13 -14.59 8.30
CA GLN A 295 6.87 -15.77 7.82
C GLN A 295 7.38 -15.55 6.40
N HIS A 296 6.61 -14.81 5.60
CA HIS A 296 6.84 -14.66 4.19
C HIS A 296 6.54 -13.26 3.69
N ILE A 297 7.35 -12.80 2.72
CA ILE A 297 7.07 -11.57 1.96
C ILE A 297 6.22 -11.90 0.75
N TYR A 298 5.13 -11.15 0.59
CA TYR A 298 4.21 -11.27 -0.52
C TYR A 298 4.29 -10.13 -1.53
N ILE A 299 4.59 -8.90 -1.07
CA ILE A 299 4.48 -7.72 -1.93
C ILE A 299 5.66 -6.79 -1.66
N ASN A 300 6.20 -6.19 -2.72
CA ASN A 300 7.19 -5.12 -2.68
C ASN A 300 6.60 -3.85 -3.29
N HIS A 301 6.41 -2.81 -2.47
CA HIS A 301 6.08 -1.47 -2.94
C HIS A 301 7.37 -0.70 -3.20
N VAL A 302 7.63 -0.35 -4.47
CA VAL A 302 8.92 0.19 -4.90
C VAL A 302 8.90 1.71 -5.01
N HIS A 303 9.53 2.39 -4.05
CA HIS A 303 9.62 3.85 -4.05
C HIS A 303 10.78 4.39 -4.90
N ILE A 304 11.90 3.67 -4.98
CA ILE A 304 13.15 4.20 -5.56
C ILE A 304 13.00 4.62 -7.03
N PHE A 305 12.17 3.96 -7.84
CA PHE A 305 11.93 4.33 -9.23
C PHE A 305 11.15 5.64 -9.41
N LYS A 306 10.48 6.13 -8.37
CA LYS A 306 9.82 7.45 -8.40
C LYS A 306 10.85 8.59 -8.36
N TYR A 307 12.05 8.32 -7.83
CA TYR A 307 13.03 9.35 -7.50
C TYR A 307 14.35 9.18 -8.26
N GLU A 308 14.67 7.98 -8.78
CA GLU A 308 15.93 7.70 -9.47
C GLU A 308 15.81 6.70 -10.64
N GLY A 309 16.57 6.96 -11.71
CA GLY A 309 16.83 5.99 -12.77
C GLY A 309 17.92 5.01 -12.34
N ILE A 310 17.57 3.87 -11.76
CA ILE A 310 18.56 2.85 -11.37
C ILE A 310 19.26 2.28 -12.61
N LYS A 311 20.60 2.39 -12.66
CA LYS A 311 21.42 1.69 -13.66
C LYS A 311 21.78 0.28 -13.14
N TYR A 312 21.35 -0.74 -13.88
CA TYR A 312 21.74 -2.14 -13.62
C TYR A 312 23.26 -2.31 -13.63
N GLN A 313 23.81 -2.87 -12.55
CA GLN A 313 25.14 -3.45 -12.55
C GLN A 313 25.07 -4.84 -11.88
N PRO A 314 25.54 -5.92 -12.54
CA PRO A 314 25.50 -7.28 -12.00
C PRO A 314 26.13 -7.40 -10.60
N ASN A 315 27.21 -6.67 -10.36
CA ASN A 315 27.95 -6.68 -9.10
C ASN A 315 27.21 -5.92 -7.98
N ASN A 316 26.19 -5.12 -8.31
CA ASN A 316 25.40 -4.36 -7.35
C ASN A 316 24.26 -5.17 -6.71
N LEU A 317 23.95 -6.36 -7.22
CA LEU A 317 22.92 -7.24 -6.69
C LEU A 317 23.49 -8.39 -5.85
N GLY A 318 24.77 -8.28 -5.48
CA GLY A 318 25.53 -9.35 -4.81
C GLY A 318 24.84 -9.95 -3.59
N TYR A 319 24.04 -9.19 -2.83
CA TYR A 319 23.25 -9.74 -1.72
C TYR A 319 22.02 -8.86 -1.48
N THR A 320 20.86 -9.27 -2.00
CA THR A 320 19.62 -8.70 -1.47
C THR A 320 19.39 -9.23 -0.08
N ARG A 321 19.20 -8.30 0.85
CA ARG A 321 18.79 -8.62 2.20
C ARG A 321 17.36 -8.16 2.40
N ILE A 322 16.57 -9.00 3.04
CA ILE A 322 15.33 -8.56 3.69
C ILE A 322 15.76 -8.06 5.05
N ALA A 323 15.54 -6.80 5.37
CA ALA A 323 15.64 -6.35 6.75
C ALA A 323 14.25 -6.46 7.39
N LEU A 324 14.16 -7.26 8.46
CA LEU A 324 13.04 -7.28 9.40
C LEU A 324 13.54 -6.71 10.73
N GLY A 325 12.74 -5.87 11.38
CA GLY A 325 12.98 -5.55 12.79
C GLY A 325 12.94 -6.84 13.62
N ASN A 326 13.92 -7.07 14.52
CA ASN A 326 13.85 -8.21 15.45
C ASN A 326 12.63 -8.04 16.38
N PRO A 327 11.65 -8.94 16.33
CA PRO A 327 10.44 -8.82 17.13
C PRO A 327 10.67 -8.79 18.66
N ASN A 328 11.82 -9.29 19.13
CA ASN A 328 12.21 -9.32 20.55
C ASN A 328 12.89 -8.03 21.05
N ASN A 329 12.86 -6.94 20.28
CA ASN A 329 13.49 -5.69 20.69
C ASN A 329 12.56 -4.48 20.59
N ASN A 330 12.63 -3.62 21.61
CA ASN A 330 11.54 -2.70 21.97
C ASN A 330 11.39 -1.49 21.03
N SER A 331 12.32 -1.26 20.10
CA SER A 331 12.16 -0.19 19.10
C SER A 331 13.05 -0.39 17.86
N PHE A 332 12.47 -0.21 16.67
CA PHE A 332 13.21 -0.04 15.41
C PHE A 332 12.92 1.31 14.81
N PHE A 333 13.96 1.94 14.27
CA PHE A 333 13.85 3.19 13.53
C PHE A 333 13.80 2.86 12.05
N PHE A 334 12.81 3.41 11.38
CA PHE A 334 12.71 3.38 9.94
C PHE A 334 13.02 4.78 9.41
N GLU A 335 14.07 4.92 8.60
CA GLU A 335 14.45 6.22 8.04
C GLU A 335 14.45 6.17 6.50
N HIS A 336 13.71 7.07 5.83
CA HIS A 336 13.84 7.27 4.39
C HIS A 336 14.65 8.53 4.12
N CYS A 337 15.86 8.36 3.59
CA CYS A 337 16.85 9.42 3.55
C CYS A 337 17.48 9.62 2.18
N ARG A 338 17.67 10.88 1.80
CA ARG A 338 18.51 11.25 0.65
C ARG A 338 19.97 11.39 1.10
N LEU A 339 20.82 10.44 0.71
CA LEU A 339 22.22 10.40 1.16
C LEU A 339 23.12 11.38 0.39
N GLY A 340 23.23 12.62 0.89
CA GLY A 340 24.27 13.58 0.48
C GLY A 340 24.19 14.07 -0.98
N LYS A 341 25.35 14.41 -1.58
CA LYS A 341 25.45 14.85 -3.00
C LYS A 341 25.14 13.74 -4.02
N GLN A 342 24.94 12.49 -3.57
CA GLN A 342 24.46 11.40 -4.41
C GLN A 342 22.94 11.31 -4.30
N HIS A 343 22.27 11.21 -5.44
CA HIS A 343 20.81 11.25 -5.51
C HIS A 343 20.09 10.05 -4.89
N THR A 344 20.78 9.16 -4.15
CA THR A 344 20.24 7.90 -3.66
C THR A 344 19.34 8.06 -2.44
N SER A 345 18.05 7.75 -2.61
CA SER A 345 17.06 7.64 -1.52
C SER A 345 17.03 6.20 -0.99
N CYS A 346 17.32 6.00 0.30
CA CYS A 346 17.36 4.68 0.93
C CYS A 346 16.40 4.58 2.12
N PHE A 347 15.77 3.42 2.27
CA PHE A 347 15.08 3.01 3.49
C PHE A 347 16.04 2.29 4.44
N HIS A 348 16.21 2.82 5.64
CA HIS A 348 17.05 2.24 6.67
C HIS A 348 16.18 1.66 7.77
N ILE A 349 16.42 0.40 8.12
CA ILE A 349 15.91 -0.20 9.36
C ILE A 349 17.09 -0.22 10.31
N THR A 350 17.04 0.57 11.36
CA THR A 350 18.13 0.67 12.34
C THR A 350 17.60 0.45 13.74
N THR A 351 18.49 0.08 14.64
CA THR A 351 18.18 -0.15 16.05
C THR A 351 18.28 1.12 16.90
N LYS A 352 18.91 2.16 16.36
CA LYS A 352 19.03 3.52 16.91
C LYS A 352 18.93 4.53 15.76
N PRO A 353 18.48 5.76 16.02
CA PRO A 353 18.57 6.83 15.04
C PRO A 353 20.03 7.01 14.62
N ASN A 354 20.33 7.10 13.33
CA ASN A 354 21.71 7.26 12.88
C ASN A 354 22.10 8.76 12.91
N PRO A 355 23.03 9.18 13.79
CA PRO A 355 23.41 10.60 13.89
C PRO A 355 24.19 11.11 12.66
N GLN A 356 24.77 10.23 11.83
CA GLN A 356 25.48 10.61 10.60
C GLN A 356 24.55 10.87 9.41
N ILE A 357 23.30 10.45 9.52
CA ILE A 357 22.27 10.72 8.53
C ILE A 357 21.69 12.11 8.88
N THR A 358 22.28 13.13 8.28
CA THR A 358 21.97 14.56 8.51
C THR A 358 20.47 14.84 8.33
N GLN A 359 19.89 15.59 9.28
CA GLN A 359 18.45 15.75 9.53
C GLN A 359 17.62 16.37 8.39
N ASP A 360 18.24 17.04 7.42
CA ASP A 360 17.49 17.93 6.52
C ASP A 360 16.70 17.23 5.40
N ASN A 361 16.84 15.90 5.20
CA ASN A 361 16.16 15.18 4.11
C ASN A 361 15.72 13.75 4.48
N CYS A 362 15.32 13.53 5.74
CA CYS A 362 15.00 12.20 6.26
C CYS A 362 13.63 12.12 6.92
N TYR A 363 12.81 11.16 6.49
CA TYR A 363 11.59 10.76 7.19
C TYR A 363 11.92 9.73 8.27
N LYS A 364 11.29 9.80 9.44
CA LYS A 364 11.55 8.88 10.57
C LYS A 364 10.26 8.24 11.07
N GLY A 365 10.30 6.93 11.30
CA GLY A 365 9.26 6.15 11.99
C GLY A 365 9.87 5.27 13.09
N ILE A 366 9.06 4.87 14.07
CA ILE A 366 9.46 4.04 15.22
C ILE A 366 8.46 2.88 15.43
N ALA A 367 8.90 1.63 15.29
CA ALA A 367 8.07 0.46 15.56
C ALA A 367 8.36 -0.06 16.98
N LEU A 368 7.34 -0.18 17.85
CA LEU A 368 7.49 -0.70 19.21
C LEU A 368 7.11 -2.20 19.31
N SER A 369 7.81 -2.95 20.17
CA SER A 369 7.63 -4.41 20.32
C SER A 369 6.33 -4.83 21.00
N ALA A 370 5.71 -3.98 21.84
CA ALA A 370 4.54 -4.37 22.63
C ALA A 370 3.31 -4.80 21.78
N GLU A 371 3.30 -4.49 20.48
CA GLU A 371 2.27 -4.93 19.51
C GLU A 371 2.65 -6.21 18.74
N ILE A 372 3.89 -6.67 18.91
CA ILE A 372 4.58 -7.77 18.21
C ILE A 372 4.84 -8.94 19.19
N GLU A 373 4.98 -8.64 20.48
CA GLU A 373 5.19 -9.60 21.57
C GLU A 373 4.01 -10.60 21.65
N ASN A 374 4.36 -11.90 21.67
CA ASN A 374 3.49 -13.12 21.65
C ASN A 374 3.34 -13.87 20.31
N ARG A 375 4.16 -13.63 19.29
CA ARG A 375 4.16 -14.46 18.08
C ARG A 375 5.45 -15.27 17.95
N GLU A 376 5.32 -16.60 17.81
CA GLU A 376 6.44 -17.43 17.35
C GLU A 376 6.68 -17.16 15.87
N TYR A 377 7.67 -16.32 15.58
CA TYR A 377 8.08 -16.00 14.22
C TYR A 377 9.00 -17.10 13.69
N GLN A 378 8.47 -17.97 12.82
CA GLN A 378 9.26 -18.98 12.12
C GLN A 378 9.69 -18.45 10.77
N LEU A 379 10.88 -17.84 10.71
CA LEU A 379 11.52 -17.55 9.43
C LEU A 379 12.23 -18.82 8.96
N ASN A 380 11.74 -19.40 7.86
CA ASN A 380 12.29 -20.64 7.29
C ASN A 380 13.60 -20.44 6.49
N GLU A 381 14.09 -19.21 6.37
CA GLU A 381 15.32 -18.88 5.62
C GLU A 381 16.53 -18.67 6.55
N SER A 382 17.74 -18.90 6.03
CA SER A 382 18.98 -18.71 6.80
C SER A 382 19.15 -17.25 7.23
N LEU A 383 19.04 -17.01 8.54
CA LEU A 383 19.10 -15.67 9.13
C LEU A 383 20.55 -15.20 9.33
N LEU A 384 20.81 -13.98 8.89
CA LEU A 384 21.99 -13.20 9.25
C LEU A 384 21.55 -12.20 10.32
N TYR A 385 22.29 -12.10 11.41
CA TYR A 385 22.03 -11.16 12.49
C TYR A 385 23.04 -10.02 12.44
N GLU A 386 22.57 -8.76 12.45
CA GLU A 386 23.43 -7.62 12.74
C GLU A 386 23.39 -7.34 14.25
N GLN A 387 24.49 -7.61 14.96
CA GLN A 387 24.60 -7.33 16.39
C GLN A 387 25.01 -5.88 16.63
N SER A 388 24.11 -5.08 17.20
CA SER A 388 24.41 -3.74 17.69
C SER A 388 24.25 -3.68 19.22
N ARG A 389 25.21 -4.26 19.95
CA ARG A 389 25.39 -4.28 21.43
C ARG A 389 24.18 -4.55 22.36
N ASN A 390 22.95 -4.63 21.88
CA ASN A 390 21.70 -4.97 22.58
C ASN A 390 20.49 -5.11 21.61
N ASN A 391 20.61 -4.70 20.33
CA ASN A 391 19.54 -4.82 19.34
C ASN A 391 19.98 -5.57 18.08
N GLN A 392 19.09 -6.38 17.50
CA GLN A 392 19.34 -7.19 16.30
C GLN A 392 18.44 -6.76 15.15
N ILE A 393 18.98 -6.66 13.94
CA ILE A 393 18.18 -6.65 12.70
C ILE A 393 18.27 -8.07 12.13
N ILE A 394 17.12 -8.65 11.82
CA ILE A 394 17.08 -9.96 11.18
C ILE A 394 17.20 -9.72 9.67
N MET A 395 18.30 -10.18 9.11
CA MET A 395 18.54 -10.12 7.68
C MET A 395 18.41 -11.50 7.07
N SER A 396 17.41 -11.74 6.23
CA SER A 396 17.42 -12.96 5.41
C SER A 396 18.20 -12.75 4.12
N LYS A 397 19.11 -13.67 3.80
CA LYS A 397 19.75 -13.74 2.49
C LYS A 397 18.82 -14.50 1.55
N THR A 398 18.04 -13.77 0.75
CA THR A 398 17.23 -14.40 -0.29
C THR A 398 18.12 -14.70 -1.49
N ASN A 399 18.32 -15.97 -1.83
CA ASN A 399 18.79 -16.30 -3.18
C ASN A 399 17.60 -16.11 -4.13
N ASN A 400 17.76 -15.33 -5.20
CA ASN A 400 16.87 -15.23 -6.36
C ASN A 400 15.62 -14.33 -6.30
N LEU A 401 15.04 -14.00 -5.15
CA LEU A 401 13.81 -13.17 -5.08
C LEU A 401 13.99 -11.82 -5.80
N MET A 402 15.06 -11.11 -5.45
CA MET A 402 15.34 -9.77 -5.96
C MET A 402 16.18 -9.78 -7.23
N SER A 403 17.04 -10.78 -7.47
CA SER A 403 17.77 -10.87 -8.74
C SER A 403 16.78 -11.07 -9.89
N ASN A 404 15.77 -11.94 -9.75
CA ASN A 404 14.73 -12.10 -10.75
C ASN A 404 13.84 -10.85 -10.87
N PHE A 405 13.41 -10.30 -9.74
CA PHE A 405 12.62 -9.07 -9.69
C PHE A 405 13.33 -7.86 -10.31
N VAL A 406 14.58 -7.59 -9.94
CA VAL A 406 15.41 -6.48 -10.45
C VAL A 406 15.86 -6.73 -11.89
N ASN A 407 16.22 -7.95 -12.28
CA ASN A 407 16.51 -8.26 -13.69
C ASN A 407 15.28 -8.03 -14.56
N ASN A 408 14.09 -8.42 -14.09
CA ASN A 408 12.84 -8.12 -14.78
C ASN A 408 12.52 -6.61 -14.74
N LEU A 409 12.70 -5.92 -13.62
CA LEU A 409 12.48 -4.48 -13.50
C LEU A 409 13.45 -3.61 -14.32
N LEU A 410 14.69 -4.05 -14.55
CA LEU A 410 15.72 -3.27 -15.24
C LEU A 410 15.89 -3.60 -16.72
N ARG A 411 15.50 -4.81 -17.16
CA ARG A 411 15.38 -5.11 -18.59
C ARG A 411 14.29 -4.27 -19.26
N TYR A 412 13.25 -3.92 -18.51
CA TYR A 412 12.04 -3.30 -19.06
C TYR A 412 12.18 -1.81 -19.43
N PRO A 413 12.79 -0.93 -18.60
CA PRO A 413 13.11 0.44 -18.98
C PRO A 413 14.07 0.51 -20.18
N LYS A 414 14.94 -0.50 -20.35
CA LYS A 414 15.91 -0.56 -21.45
C LYS A 414 15.33 -1.03 -22.78
N GLN A 415 14.17 -1.68 -22.79
CA GLN A 415 13.50 -2.15 -24.01
C GLN A 415 12.52 -1.13 -24.61
N GLY A 416 12.46 0.10 -24.10
CA GLY A 416 11.43 1.09 -24.43
C GLY A 416 11.93 2.42 -24.97
N SER A 417 12.99 2.44 -25.79
CA SER A 417 13.38 3.60 -26.61
C SER A 417 12.81 3.53 -28.05
N GLU A 418 11.86 2.65 -28.32
CA GLU A 418 11.10 2.62 -29.57
C GLU A 418 9.61 2.49 -29.21
N TRP A 419 8.88 3.58 -29.43
CA TRP A 419 7.49 3.81 -29.01
C TRP A 419 6.47 3.34 -30.05
#